data_AF-C9S7W6-F1
#
_entry.id   AF-C9S7W6-F1
#
_cell.length_a   1.000
_cell.length_b   1.000
_cell.length_c   1.000
_cell.angle_alpha   90.00
_cell.angle_beta   90.00
_cell.angle_gamma   90.00
#
_symmetry.space_group_name_H-M   'P 1'
#
loop_
_entity.id
_entity.type
_entity.pdbx_description
1 polymer ?
#
loop_
_entity_poly.entity_id
_entity_poly.type
_entity_poly.pdbx_seq_one_letter_code
_entity_poly.pdbx_strand_id
1 'polypeptide(L)'
;MGITESTASMKAWLPGHLSHKYESLPAHSPTAPTSPENHRGFWRRNKRCITVAGITALVLVGVHAGAIYRHVSRGRHEMEDVSRLWGQYSPFYPVPSEIDPAIPAQCDVTFAQVLSRHGSRDPTAGKSEAYLELVGRIQDVVEDYGKGYEFIRDYEYTLGHDQLTAYGEREMVESGAAFYRRYRALAAISEPTGSRRRTMLRTRCSSFPSGAGPTTR
;
A
#
# COMPACT_ATOMS: atom_id res chain seq x y z
N MET A 1 18.39 29.69 49.11
CA MET A 1 17.35 29.20 50.03
C MET A 1 16.01 29.47 49.39
N GLY A 2 15.22 28.42 49.10
CA GLY A 2 13.81 28.53 48.69
C GLY A 2 12.94 29.02 49.86
N ILE A 3 11.61 29.01 49.83
CA ILE A 3 10.63 28.10 49.19
C ILE A 3 9.24 28.82 49.20
N THR A 4 8.27 28.26 48.47
CA THR A 4 6.77 28.30 48.60
C THR A 4 6.02 29.47 47.92
N GLU A 5 5.19 29.24 46.87
CA GLU A 5 3.84 28.62 46.83
C GLU A 5 2.81 29.42 47.67
N SER A 6 1.54 29.66 47.33
CA SER A 6 0.64 29.20 46.27
C SER A 6 -0.71 29.98 46.35
N THR A 7 -1.38 30.13 45.19
CA THR A 7 -2.85 30.18 44.93
C THR A 7 -3.82 31.18 45.60
N ALA A 8 -4.49 31.92 44.69
CA ALA A 8 -5.94 32.19 44.57
C ALA A 8 -6.71 32.96 45.68
N SER A 9 -7.38 34.05 45.29
CA SER A 9 -8.85 34.07 45.15
C SER A 9 -9.38 35.48 44.83
N MET A 10 -10.55 35.47 44.21
CA MET A 10 -11.35 36.54 43.63
C MET A 10 -11.89 37.55 44.67
N LYS A 11 -12.39 38.66 44.12
CA LYS A 11 -13.33 39.66 44.70
C LYS A 11 -12.69 40.85 45.40
N ALA A 12 -12.55 41.94 44.66
CA ALA A 12 -12.78 43.27 45.19
C ALA A 12 -13.16 44.21 44.04
N TRP A 13 -14.43 44.59 43.96
CA TRP A 13 -14.87 45.99 43.96
C TRP A 13 -16.41 46.05 44.03
N LEU A 14 -16.88 46.21 45.27
CA LEU A 14 -18.19 46.76 45.69
C LEU A 14 -18.13 48.31 45.56
N PRO A 15 -19.19 49.14 45.78
CA PRO A 15 -20.51 48.94 46.40
C PRO A 15 -21.66 49.52 45.51
N GLY A 16 -22.94 49.62 45.85
CA GLY A 16 -23.69 49.55 47.09
C GLY A 16 -25.19 49.76 46.80
N HIS A 17 -25.97 49.37 47.79
CA HIS A 17 -27.41 49.17 47.88
C HIS A 17 -28.25 50.47 47.82
N LEU A 18 -29.45 50.45 47.23
CA LEU A 18 -30.66 51.16 47.72
C LEU A 18 -31.93 50.70 46.96
N SER A 19 -32.87 50.19 47.74
CA SER A 19 -34.25 49.81 47.39
C SER A 19 -35.15 51.05 47.40
N HIS A 20 -36.19 51.12 46.56
CA HIS A 20 -37.59 51.39 46.97
C HIS A 20 -38.62 51.26 45.80
N LYS A 21 -39.68 50.49 46.08
CA LYS A 21 -41.08 50.34 45.57
C LYS A 21 -41.72 51.59 44.90
N TYR A 22 -42.79 51.60 44.07
CA TYR A 22 -43.66 50.69 43.28
C TYR A 22 -44.58 51.65 42.46
N GLU A 23 -45.08 51.29 41.26
CA GLU A 23 -46.22 51.97 40.60
C GLU A 23 -47.15 50.89 40.02
N SER A 24 -48.46 51.03 40.25
CA SER A 24 -49.49 49.99 40.10
C SER A 24 -50.01 49.77 38.67
N LEU A 25 -50.36 48.52 38.37
CA LEU A 25 -50.95 48.02 37.12
C LEU A 25 -52.37 48.56 36.86
N PRO A 26 -52.76 48.86 35.60
CA PRO A 26 -54.17 48.97 35.24
C PRO A 26 -54.83 47.59 35.08
N ALA A 27 -56.09 47.53 35.51
CA ALA A 27 -56.91 46.34 35.68
C ALA A 27 -57.32 45.63 34.38
N HIS A 28 -57.58 44.33 34.51
CA HIS A 28 -58.18 43.46 33.50
C HIS A 28 -59.65 43.79 33.21
N SER A 29 -60.08 43.51 31.97
CA SER A 29 -61.47 43.12 31.65
C SER A 29 -61.48 42.13 30.47
N PRO A 30 -62.44 41.20 30.41
CA PRO A 30 -62.20 39.85 29.90
C PRO A 30 -62.78 39.59 28.51
N THR A 31 -62.10 38.76 27.71
CA THR A 31 -62.70 38.06 26.57
C THR A 31 -62.33 36.58 26.61
N ALA A 32 -63.36 35.74 26.44
CA ALA A 32 -63.38 34.28 26.49
C ALA A 32 -62.58 33.63 25.32
N PRO A 33 -62.40 32.28 25.31
CA PRO A 33 -61.15 31.63 24.93
C PRO A 33 -60.99 31.44 23.42
N THR A 34 -59.76 31.67 22.91
CA THR A 34 -59.32 31.14 21.62
C THR A 34 -58.34 29.99 21.85
N SER A 35 -58.76 28.81 21.37
CA SER A 35 -58.05 27.54 21.18
C SER A 35 -56.51 27.59 21.21
N PRO A 36 -55.81 26.62 21.83
CA PRO A 36 -54.35 26.61 21.88
C PRO A 36 -53.78 26.50 20.47
N GLU A 37 -53.07 27.53 20.04
CA GLU A 37 -52.38 27.55 18.76
C GLU A 37 -51.14 26.64 18.79
N ASN A 38 -51.00 25.89 17.71
CA ASN A 38 -50.12 24.77 17.48
C ASN A 38 -48.61 25.13 17.57
N HIS A 39 -47.98 24.92 18.73
CA HIS A 39 -46.50 24.93 18.89
C HIS A 39 -45.76 23.79 18.13
N ARG A 40 -46.45 23.04 17.27
CA ARG A 40 -45.89 21.93 16.48
C ARG A 40 -45.24 22.35 15.14
N GLY A 41 -45.44 23.60 14.70
CA GLY A 41 -45.00 24.07 13.38
C GLY A 41 -43.55 24.57 13.30
N PHE A 42 -43.02 25.15 14.36
CA PHE A 42 -41.68 25.77 14.38
C PHE A 42 -40.55 24.72 14.44
N TRP A 43 -40.73 23.69 15.28
CA TRP A 43 -39.74 22.62 15.44
C TRP A 43 -39.64 21.67 14.22
N ARG A 44 -40.70 21.56 13.41
CA ARG A 44 -40.70 20.71 12.20
C ARG A 44 -39.98 21.35 11.00
N ARG A 45 -39.97 22.68 10.89
CA ARG A 45 -39.25 23.41 9.82
C ARG A 45 -37.74 23.42 10.07
N ASN A 46 -37.30 23.61 11.31
CA ASN A 46 -35.88 23.62 11.67
C ASN A 46 -35.23 22.24 11.58
N LYS A 47 -35.96 21.15 11.87
CA LYS A 47 -35.43 19.78 11.71
C LYS A 47 -34.99 19.50 10.28
N ARG A 48 -35.78 19.92 9.29
CA ARG A 48 -35.48 19.70 7.87
C ARG A 48 -34.20 20.44 7.45
N CYS A 49 -34.03 21.68 7.88
CA CYS A 49 -32.82 22.46 7.61
C CYS A 49 -31.59 21.87 8.31
N ILE A 50 -31.71 21.43 9.57
CA ILE A 50 -30.61 20.81 10.32
C ILE A 50 -30.20 19.47 9.70
N THR A 51 -31.17 18.64 9.29
CA THR A 51 -30.87 17.37 8.61
C THR A 51 -30.20 17.59 7.27
N VAL A 52 -30.64 18.59 6.49
CA VAL A 52 -30.03 18.91 5.19
C VAL A 52 -28.60 19.44 5.37
N ALA A 53 -28.38 20.34 6.35
CA ALA A 53 -27.06 20.87 6.67
C ALA A 53 -26.09 19.80 7.19
N GLY A 54 -26.58 18.85 8.00
CA GLY A 54 -25.79 17.72 8.48
C GLY A 54 -25.38 16.78 7.34
N ILE A 55 -26.30 16.49 6.40
CA ILE A 55 -26.00 15.65 5.23
C ILE A 55 -24.99 16.34 4.31
N THR A 56 -25.14 17.64 4.02
CA THR A 56 -24.17 18.36 3.19
C THR A 56 -22.79 18.43 3.83
N ALA A 57 -22.70 18.64 5.15
CA ALA A 57 -21.43 18.59 5.86
C ALA A 57 -20.76 17.20 5.76
N LEU A 58 -21.53 16.11 5.93
CA LEU A 58 -21.03 14.75 5.78
C LEU A 58 -20.53 14.45 4.37
N VAL A 59 -21.26 14.90 3.35
CA VAL A 59 -20.84 14.75 1.95
C VAL A 59 -19.56 15.53 1.68
N LEU A 60 -19.45 16.78 2.16
CA LEU A 60 -18.24 17.59 2.01
C LEU A 60 -17.04 16.93 2.72
N VAL A 61 -17.21 16.44 3.94
CA VAL A 61 -16.17 15.71 4.67
C VAL A 61 -15.74 14.45 3.90
N GLY A 62 -16.69 13.67 3.36
CA GLY A 62 -16.39 12.49 2.55
C GLY A 62 -15.65 12.83 1.26
N VAL A 63 -16.02 13.92 0.58
CA VAL A 63 -15.34 14.40 -0.62
C VAL A 63 -13.93 14.89 -0.31
N HIS A 64 -13.74 15.66 0.77
CA HIS A 64 -12.43 16.13 1.21
C HIS A 64 -11.53 14.96 1.66
N ALA A 65 -12.05 14.02 2.45
CA ALA A 65 -11.32 12.82 2.84
C ALA A 65 -10.93 11.97 1.63
N GLY A 66 -11.84 11.81 0.65
CA GLY A 66 -11.56 11.10 -0.60
C GLY A 66 -10.54 11.82 -1.50
N ALA A 67 -10.52 13.16 -1.49
CA ALA A 67 -9.53 13.96 -2.20
C ALA A 67 -8.14 13.85 -1.54
N ILE A 68 -8.07 13.92 -0.21
CA ILE A 68 -6.84 13.72 0.57
C ILE A 68 -6.32 12.30 0.36
N TYR A 69 -7.19 11.30 0.48
CA TYR A 69 -6.84 9.90 0.22
C TYR A 69 -6.28 9.74 -1.19
N ARG A 70 -6.96 10.25 -2.22
CA ARG A 70 -6.46 10.22 -3.60
C ARG A 70 -5.14 10.97 -3.79
N HIS A 71 -4.90 12.06 -3.08
CA HIS A 71 -3.65 12.81 -3.16
C HIS A 71 -2.47 12.04 -2.54
N VAL A 72 -2.68 11.48 -1.34
CA VAL A 72 -1.72 10.60 -0.67
C VAL A 72 -1.45 9.32 -1.48
N SER A 73 -2.48 8.75 -2.10
CA SER A 73 -2.34 7.59 -3.00
C SER A 73 -1.59 7.93 -4.28
N ARG A 74 -1.76 9.14 -4.83
CA ARG A 74 -1.02 9.59 -6.02
C ARG A 74 0.46 9.82 -5.73
N GLY A 75 0.80 10.41 -4.59
CA GLY A 75 2.21 10.57 -4.18
C GLY A 75 2.95 9.24 -3.95
N ARG A 76 2.23 8.13 -3.77
CA ARG A 76 2.80 6.78 -3.68
C ARG A 76 3.04 6.11 -5.04
N HIS A 77 2.43 6.61 -6.11
CA HIS A 77 2.42 5.95 -7.43
C HIS A 77 3.38 6.56 -8.46
N GLU A 78 3.97 7.72 -8.18
CA GLU A 78 4.91 8.42 -9.08
C GLU A 78 6.36 8.35 -8.56
N MET A 79 6.68 7.32 -7.78
CA MET A 79 8.05 6.86 -7.74
C MET A 79 8.19 5.98 -8.98
N GLU A 80 8.98 6.41 -9.96
CA GLU A 80 9.50 5.49 -10.97
C GLU A 80 9.92 4.21 -10.23
N ASP A 81 9.45 3.06 -10.70
CA ASP A 81 9.70 1.79 -10.04
C ASP A 81 11.21 1.54 -10.08
N VAL A 82 11.90 1.95 -9.00
CA VAL A 82 13.35 1.93 -8.88
C VAL A 82 13.90 0.53 -9.12
N SER A 83 13.07 -0.50 -8.93
CA SER A 83 13.42 -1.89 -9.23
C SER A 83 13.81 -2.10 -10.70
N ARG A 84 13.32 -1.28 -11.64
CA ARG A 84 13.68 -1.35 -13.06
C ARG A 84 15.06 -0.79 -13.37
N LEU A 85 15.66 -0.06 -12.42
CA LEU A 85 16.96 0.61 -12.55
C LEU A 85 18.09 -0.20 -11.89
N TRP A 86 17.84 -1.42 -11.40
CA TRP A 86 18.86 -2.27 -10.73
C TRP A 86 19.75 -3.07 -11.70
N GLY A 87 19.67 -2.78 -13.01
CA GLY A 87 20.42 -3.50 -14.03
C GLY A 87 20.10 -4.99 -14.02
N GLN A 88 21.11 -5.85 -13.92
CA GLN A 88 20.94 -7.30 -13.88
C GLN A 88 20.31 -7.85 -12.59
N TYR A 89 20.09 -7.01 -11.56
CA TYR A 89 19.36 -7.41 -10.35
C TYR A 89 17.87 -7.02 -10.42
N SER A 90 17.44 -6.32 -11.47
CA SER A 90 16.03 -6.01 -11.68
C SER A 90 15.25 -7.31 -11.86
N PRO A 91 14.13 -7.51 -11.14
CA PRO A 91 13.15 -8.55 -11.47
C PRO A 91 12.69 -8.44 -12.92
N PHE A 92 12.17 -9.54 -13.48
CA PHE A 92 11.63 -9.49 -14.83
C PHE A 92 10.47 -8.48 -14.93
N TYR A 93 10.52 -7.61 -15.94
CA TYR A 93 9.40 -6.77 -16.33
C TYR A 93 9.24 -6.76 -17.85
N PRO A 94 8.00 -6.74 -18.37
CA PRO A 94 7.78 -6.63 -19.80
C PRO A 94 8.21 -5.26 -20.30
N VAL A 95 8.97 -5.24 -21.39
CA VAL A 95 9.39 -4.01 -22.07
C VAL A 95 8.46 -3.79 -23.27
N PRO A 96 7.84 -2.60 -23.41
CA PRO A 96 7.01 -2.31 -24.57
C PRO A 96 7.86 -2.32 -25.84
N SER A 97 7.30 -2.88 -26.92
CA SER A 97 7.89 -2.88 -28.25
C SER A 97 7.00 -2.08 -29.21
N GLU A 98 7.61 -1.41 -30.18
CA GLU A 98 6.87 -0.73 -31.26
C GLU A 98 6.10 -1.71 -32.15
N ILE A 99 6.58 -2.96 -32.22
CA ILE A 99 5.96 -4.05 -32.96
C ILE A 99 5.06 -4.83 -32.00
N ASP A 100 3.82 -5.13 -32.41
CA ASP A 100 2.91 -5.97 -31.65
C ASP A 100 3.51 -7.37 -31.46
N PRO A 101 3.71 -7.84 -30.20
CA PRO A 101 4.24 -9.18 -29.95
C PRO A 101 3.23 -10.30 -30.22
N ALA A 102 1.98 -10.01 -30.61
CA ALA A 102 1.01 -11.04 -30.98
C ALA A 102 1.44 -11.85 -32.21
N ILE A 103 0.96 -13.09 -32.33
CA ILE A 103 1.13 -13.88 -33.55
C ILE A 103 0.24 -13.23 -34.63
N PRO A 104 0.77 -12.84 -35.80
CA PRO A 104 -0.03 -12.23 -36.86
C PRO A 104 -1.18 -13.11 -37.31
N ALA A 105 -2.27 -12.48 -37.76
CA ALA A 105 -3.41 -13.20 -38.31
C ALA A 105 -2.96 -14.08 -39.49
N GLN A 106 -3.52 -15.29 -39.59
CA GLN A 106 -3.22 -16.28 -40.64
C GLN A 106 -1.81 -16.90 -40.58
N CYS A 107 -1.05 -16.69 -39.49
CA CYS A 107 0.24 -17.34 -39.26
C CYS A 107 0.16 -18.41 -38.17
N ASP A 108 0.85 -19.54 -38.40
CA ASP A 108 1.04 -20.60 -37.40
C ASP A 108 2.51 -20.69 -36.98
N VAL A 109 2.74 -20.81 -35.67
CA VAL A 109 4.09 -21.01 -35.12
C VAL A 109 4.47 -22.49 -35.28
N THR A 110 5.53 -22.76 -36.04
CA THR A 110 6.03 -24.12 -36.29
C THR A 110 7.23 -24.51 -35.41
N PHE A 111 7.87 -23.53 -34.78
CA PHE A 111 9.00 -23.72 -33.87
C PHE A 111 9.04 -22.61 -32.82
N ALA A 112 9.38 -22.95 -31.58
CA ALA A 112 9.62 -22.00 -30.51
C ALA A 112 10.80 -22.46 -29.64
N GLN A 113 11.74 -21.55 -29.38
CA GLN A 113 12.84 -21.74 -28.45
C GLN A 113 12.88 -20.57 -27.48
N VAL A 114 13.12 -20.86 -26.20
CA VAL A 114 13.32 -19.85 -25.17
C VAL A 114 14.72 -19.98 -24.58
N LEU A 115 15.41 -18.86 -24.46
CA LEU A 115 16.61 -18.73 -23.66
C LEU A 115 16.22 -17.92 -22.41
N SER A 116 16.24 -18.58 -21.25
CA SER A 116 15.88 -17.96 -19.98
C SER A 116 17.10 -17.88 -19.08
N ARG A 117 17.26 -16.75 -18.38
CA ARG A 117 18.11 -16.70 -17.19
C ARG A 117 17.43 -17.43 -16.03
N HIS A 118 18.20 -17.70 -14.97
CA HIS A 118 17.65 -18.00 -13.65
C HIS A 118 16.84 -16.80 -13.10
N GLY A 119 15.91 -17.07 -12.18
CA GLY A 119 15.14 -16.04 -11.48
C GLY A 119 15.97 -15.30 -10.42
N SER A 120 15.32 -14.44 -9.66
CA SER A 120 15.94 -13.70 -8.55
C SER A 120 16.60 -14.64 -7.53
N ARG A 121 17.76 -14.24 -7.03
CA ARG A 121 18.57 -15.06 -6.13
C ARG A 121 19.21 -14.23 -5.03
N ASP A 122 19.62 -14.90 -3.98
CA ASP A 122 20.48 -14.30 -2.96
C ASP A 122 21.87 -13.93 -3.55
N PRO A 123 22.64 -13.06 -2.90
CA PRO A 123 23.99 -12.70 -3.34
C PRO A 123 24.88 -13.95 -3.45
N THR A 124 25.97 -13.85 -4.21
CA THR A 124 26.93 -14.98 -4.22
C THR A 124 27.61 -15.12 -2.87
N ALA A 125 28.08 -16.31 -2.48
CA ALA A 125 28.73 -16.54 -1.17
C ALA A 125 29.71 -15.43 -0.75
N GLY A 126 30.69 -15.11 -1.59
CA GLY A 126 31.67 -14.05 -1.29
C GLY A 126 31.09 -12.63 -1.24
N LYS A 127 29.92 -12.38 -1.86
CA LYS A 127 29.21 -11.09 -1.73
C LYS A 127 28.36 -11.05 -0.46
N SER A 128 27.73 -12.16 -0.08
CA SER A 128 27.01 -12.24 1.19
C SER A 128 27.94 -12.01 2.38
N GLU A 129 29.13 -12.61 2.37
CA GLU A 129 30.16 -12.37 3.38
C GLU A 129 30.57 -10.89 3.44
N ALA A 130 30.88 -10.28 2.28
CA ALA A 130 31.25 -8.87 2.23
C ALA A 130 30.14 -7.93 2.71
N TYR A 131 28.87 -8.26 2.47
CA TYR A 131 27.73 -7.45 2.93
C TYR A 131 27.49 -7.61 4.42
N LEU A 132 27.60 -8.83 4.95
CA LEU A 132 27.52 -9.10 6.39
C LEU A 132 28.60 -8.32 7.15
N GLU A 133 29.86 -8.38 6.68
CA GLU A 133 30.98 -7.65 7.30
C GLU A 133 30.75 -6.12 7.24
N LEU A 134 30.25 -5.60 6.11
CA LEU A 134 29.96 -4.18 5.96
C LEU A 134 28.88 -3.71 6.96
N VAL A 135 27.79 -4.47 7.09
CA VAL A 135 26.71 -4.16 8.03
C VAL A 135 27.24 -4.17 9.47
N GLY A 136 27.99 -5.21 9.86
CA GLY A 136 28.59 -5.30 11.20
C GLY A 136 29.51 -4.12 11.50
N ARG A 137 30.40 -3.77 10.57
CA ARG A 137 31.28 -2.60 10.74
C ARG A 137 30.51 -1.29 10.90
N ILE A 138 29.39 -1.10 10.21
CA ILE A 138 28.55 0.09 10.38
C ILE A 138 27.93 0.10 11.79
N GLN A 139 27.42 -1.04 12.26
CA GLN A 139 26.82 -1.17 13.59
C GLN A 139 27.84 -0.99 14.73
N ASP A 140 29.09 -1.39 14.51
CA ASP A 140 30.17 -1.25 15.50
C ASP A 140 30.69 0.19 15.65
N VAL A 141 30.71 0.96 14.55
CA VAL A 141 31.39 2.27 14.50
C VAL A 141 30.42 3.45 14.57
N VAL A 142 29.17 3.29 14.12
CA VAL A 142 28.22 4.41 14.01
C VAL A 142 27.35 4.49 15.26
N GLU A 143 27.53 5.56 16.05
CA GLU A 143 26.70 5.84 17.24
C GLU A 143 25.38 6.55 16.88
N ASP A 144 25.46 7.51 15.95
CA ASP A 144 24.35 8.34 15.48
C ASP A 144 24.06 8.10 14.00
N TYR A 145 22.83 7.67 13.70
CA TYR A 145 22.38 7.41 12.33
C TYR A 145 21.64 8.63 11.79
N GLY A 146 21.92 8.99 10.54
CA GLY A 146 21.19 10.05 9.84
C GLY A 146 19.72 9.67 9.61
N LYS A 147 18.89 10.70 9.40
CA LYS A 147 17.45 10.53 9.15
C LYS A 147 17.19 9.56 7.99
N GLY A 148 16.45 8.48 8.25
CA GLY A 148 16.10 7.43 7.29
C GLY A 148 17.06 6.23 7.27
N TYR A 149 18.17 6.27 8.02
CA TYR A 149 19.16 5.20 8.12
C TYR A 149 19.16 4.51 9.48
N GLU A 150 18.28 4.92 10.40
CA GLU A 150 18.20 4.39 11.77
C GLU A 150 17.90 2.88 11.79
N PHE A 151 17.24 2.37 10.74
CA PHE A 151 16.95 0.95 10.58
C PHE A 151 18.22 0.08 10.57
N ILE A 152 19.37 0.63 10.17
CA ILE A 152 20.63 -0.13 10.10
C ILE A 152 21.10 -0.56 11.50
N ARG A 153 20.75 0.19 12.56
CA ARG A 153 21.14 -0.11 13.94
C ARG A 153 20.75 -1.52 14.36
N ASP A 154 19.52 -1.92 14.02
CA ASP A 154 18.94 -3.21 14.42
C ASP A 154 18.76 -4.16 13.22
N TYR A 155 19.35 -3.82 12.07
CA TYR A 155 19.22 -4.64 10.86
C TYR A 155 20.02 -5.94 11.00
N GLU A 156 19.32 -7.07 10.95
CA GLU A 156 19.93 -8.39 10.93
C GLU A 156 20.11 -8.88 9.48
N TYR A 157 21.36 -9.13 9.09
CA TYR A 157 21.64 -9.70 7.76
C TYR A 157 21.29 -11.19 7.75
N THR A 158 20.13 -11.52 7.17
CA THR A 158 19.57 -12.89 7.13
C THR A 158 19.51 -13.48 5.72
N LEU A 159 20.05 -12.80 4.72
CA LEU A 159 20.13 -13.32 3.36
C LEU A 159 21.11 -14.49 3.30
N GLY A 160 20.76 -15.54 2.55
CA GLY A 160 21.69 -16.65 2.33
C GLY A 160 22.63 -16.38 1.16
N HIS A 161 22.96 -17.40 0.35
CA HIS A 161 23.87 -17.22 -0.78
C HIS A 161 23.59 -18.16 -1.96
N ASP A 162 23.75 -17.65 -3.18
CA ASP A 162 23.66 -18.36 -4.47
C ASP A 162 22.30 -18.97 -4.84
N GLN A 163 21.44 -19.31 -3.87
CA GLN A 163 20.14 -19.92 -4.12
C GLN A 163 19.12 -18.95 -4.73
N LEU A 164 18.16 -19.51 -5.47
CA LEU A 164 16.96 -18.77 -5.83
C LEU A 164 16.19 -18.38 -4.56
N THR A 165 15.65 -17.17 -4.57
CA THR A 165 14.68 -16.77 -3.54
C THR A 165 13.32 -17.39 -3.89
N ALA A 166 12.42 -17.49 -2.91
CA ALA A 166 11.03 -17.91 -3.18
C ALA A 166 10.34 -17.02 -4.23
N TYR A 167 10.75 -15.75 -4.33
CA TYR A 167 10.32 -14.85 -5.39
C TYR A 167 10.89 -15.27 -6.75
N GLY A 168 12.20 -15.53 -6.84
CA GLY A 168 12.83 -15.99 -8.08
C GLY A 168 12.32 -17.35 -8.58
N GLU A 169 11.99 -18.28 -7.68
CA GLU A 169 11.31 -19.52 -8.04
C GLU A 169 9.96 -19.26 -8.71
N ARG A 170 9.17 -18.31 -8.15
CA ARG A 170 7.89 -17.90 -8.73
C ARG A 170 8.06 -17.25 -10.10
N GLU A 171 9.07 -16.40 -10.28
CA GLU A 171 9.39 -15.83 -11.60
C GLU A 171 9.61 -16.92 -12.66
N MET A 172 10.28 -18.01 -12.29
CA MET A 172 10.51 -19.14 -13.21
C MET A 172 9.23 -19.92 -13.52
N VAL A 173 8.35 -20.12 -12.52
CA VAL A 173 7.03 -20.74 -12.73
C VAL A 173 6.17 -19.88 -13.66
N GLU A 174 6.14 -18.57 -13.42
CA GLU A 174 5.37 -17.62 -14.22
C GLU A 174 5.91 -17.51 -15.65
N SER A 175 7.23 -17.51 -15.83
CA SER A 175 7.90 -17.56 -17.13
C SER A 175 7.53 -18.82 -17.92
N GLY A 176 7.58 -19.99 -17.28
CA GLY A 176 7.17 -21.25 -17.90
C GLY A 176 5.70 -21.25 -18.30
N ALA A 177 4.82 -20.76 -17.42
CA ALA A 177 3.39 -20.64 -17.71
C ALA A 177 3.11 -19.64 -18.85
N ALA A 178 3.84 -18.53 -18.92
CA ALA A 178 3.73 -17.55 -20.00
C ALA A 178 4.17 -18.15 -21.35
N PHE A 179 5.29 -18.89 -21.37
CA PHE A 179 5.77 -19.58 -22.55
C PHE A 179 4.75 -20.61 -23.06
N TYR A 180 4.21 -21.43 -22.15
CA TYR A 180 3.16 -22.39 -22.50
C TYR A 180 1.90 -21.70 -23.05
N ARG A 181 1.36 -20.69 -22.37
CA ARG A 181 0.15 -19.97 -22.84
C ARG A 181 0.34 -19.38 -24.24
N ARG A 182 1.53 -18.84 -24.52
CA ARG A 182 1.88 -18.24 -25.82
C ARG A 182 1.94 -19.29 -26.93
N TYR A 183 2.56 -20.43 -26.68
CA TYR A 183 2.80 -21.47 -27.70
C TYR A 183 1.92 -22.73 -27.52
N ARG A 184 0.78 -22.58 -26.84
CA ARG A 184 -0.15 -23.69 -26.52
C ARG A 184 -0.54 -24.53 -27.74
N ALA A 185 -0.75 -23.90 -28.89
CA ALA A 185 -1.11 -24.59 -30.13
C ALA A 185 0.02 -25.52 -30.61
N LEU A 186 1.27 -25.05 -30.55
CA LEU A 186 2.44 -25.87 -30.87
C LEU A 186 2.64 -27.01 -29.86
N ALA A 187 2.41 -26.74 -28.57
CA ALA A 187 2.52 -27.75 -27.52
C ALA A 187 1.46 -28.86 -27.67
N ALA A 188 0.22 -28.51 -28.02
CA ALA A 188 -0.87 -29.47 -28.22
C ALA A 188 -0.61 -30.46 -29.36
N ILE A 189 0.11 -30.05 -30.41
CA ILE A 189 0.47 -30.92 -31.55
C ILE A 189 1.62 -31.88 -31.19
N SER A 190 2.36 -31.61 -30.11
CA SER A 190 3.49 -32.44 -29.63
C SER A 190 3.10 -33.51 -28.60
N GLU A 191 1.83 -33.55 -28.18
CA GLU A 191 1.26 -34.65 -27.38
C GLU A 191 1.28 -35.95 -28.22
N PRO A 192 1.85 -37.07 -27.73
CA PRO A 192 2.17 -38.21 -28.56
C PRO A 192 0.95 -39.13 -28.77
N THR A 193 0.06 -38.80 -29.70
CA THR A 193 -0.62 -39.84 -30.47
C THR A 193 0.23 -40.22 -31.67
N GLY A 194 1.20 -41.12 -31.42
CA GLY A 194 1.76 -42.04 -32.40
C GLY A 194 2.34 -41.46 -33.69
N SER A 195 3.47 -40.75 -33.64
CA SER A 195 4.56 -40.85 -34.62
C SER A 195 5.60 -39.77 -34.33
N ARG A 196 6.87 -40.17 -34.28
CA ARG A 196 8.02 -39.31 -33.99
C ARG A 196 8.15 -38.18 -35.03
N ARG A 197 7.55 -37.03 -34.79
CA ARG A 197 8.12 -35.73 -35.23
C ARG A 197 8.67 -35.04 -34.00
N ARG A 198 10.00 -34.94 -33.93
CA ARG A 198 10.70 -34.20 -32.87
C ARG A 198 10.44 -32.71 -33.03
N THR A 199 9.31 -32.22 -32.53
CA THR A 199 9.18 -30.79 -32.21
C THR A 199 9.81 -30.61 -30.83
N MET A 200 11.00 -30.02 -30.81
CA MET A 200 11.80 -29.90 -29.60
C MET A 200 11.31 -28.70 -28.77
N LEU A 201 10.26 -28.86 -27.97
CA LEU A 201 9.94 -27.90 -26.91
C LEU A 201 10.90 -28.13 -25.73
N ARG A 202 12.18 -27.79 -25.91
CA ARG A 202 13.21 -28.01 -24.88
C ARG A 202 13.27 -26.81 -23.94
N THR A 203 12.41 -26.80 -22.94
CA THR A 203 12.58 -25.97 -21.74
C THR A 203 13.61 -26.65 -20.85
N ARG A 204 14.89 -26.26 -20.91
CA ARG A 204 15.84 -26.61 -19.86
C ARG A 204 15.68 -25.58 -18.75
N CYS A 205 14.81 -25.86 -17.78
CA CYS A 205 14.71 -25.06 -16.57
C CYS A 205 16.04 -25.09 -15.83
N SER A 206 16.59 -23.91 -15.51
CA SER A 206 17.67 -23.78 -14.55
C SER A 206 17.18 -24.26 -13.18
N SER A 207 18.06 -24.99 -12.49
CA SER A 207 17.96 -25.47 -11.09
C SER A 207 16.86 -26.49 -10.76
N PHE A 208 17.14 -27.77 -11.04
CA PHE A 208 16.93 -28.81 -10.03
C PHE A 208 18.23 -28.89 -9.22
N PRO A 209 18.23 -28.92 -7.88
CA PRO A 209 19.44 -29.15 -7.12
C PRO A 209 19.97 -30.55 -7.46
N SER A 210 21.12 -30.59 -8.16
CA SER A 210 21.91 -31.80 -8.36
C SER A 210 22.51 -32.19 -7.01
N GLY A 211 21.77 -32.94 -6.19
CA GLY A 211 22.17 -33.24 -4.82
C GLY A 211 21.53 -34.49 -4.24
N ALA A 212 21.51 -35.60 -4.99
CA ALA A 212 21.29 -36.94 -4.45
C ALA A 212 21.91 -37.98 -5.39
N GLY A 213 23.25 -38.06 -5.39
CA GLY A 213 23.95 -39.23 -5.92
C GLY A 213 23.90 -40.37 -4.89
N PRO A 214 23.73 -41.64 -5.30
CA PRO A 214 23.70 -42.76 -4.38
C PRO A 214 25.08 -42.98 -3.75
N THR A 215 25.11 -43.02 -2.42
CA THR A 215 26.23 -43.53 -1.64
C THR A 215 26.31 -45.04 -1.87
N THR A 216 27.30 -45.48 -2.64
CA THR A 216 27.71 -46.89 -2.66
C THR A 216 29.01 -47.05 -1.89
N ARG A 217 28.95 -48.02 -0.98
CA ARG A 217 29.97 -48.52 -0.07
C ARG A 217 31.15 -49.16 -0.78
#